data_AF-A0A0D2TEM5-F1
#
_entry.id   AF-A0A0D2TEM5-F1
#
_cell.length_a   1.000
_cell.length_b   1.000
_cell.length_c   1.000
_cell.angle_alpha   90.00
_cell.angle_beta   90.00
_cell.angle_gamma   90.00
#
_symmetry.space_group_name_H-M   'P 1'
#
loop_
_entity.id
_entity.type
_entity.pdbx_description
1 polymer ?
#
loop_
_entity_poly.entity_id
_entity_poly.type
_entity_poly.pdbx_seq_one_letter_code
_entity_poly.pdbx_strand_id
1 'polypeptide(L)'
;MSHRKFEHPRHGSLGFLPRKIASRHRGKVKAFPKDDPIKPCRLTAFLGYKAGMTHIVREVEKPGSKLHKKETCEAVTIIETPPIVGAGALDYSLTCRLSRVVFGSNWLRLGQNSGRT
;
A
#
# COMPACT_ATOMS: atom_id res chain seq x y z
N MET A 1 -6.65 -44.83 14.79
CA MET A 1 -6.75 -43.76 13.79
C MET A 1 -5.73 -44.05 12.70
N SER A 2 -6.16 -44.62 11.57
CA SER A 2 -5.25 -44.96 10.47
C SER A 2 -4.86 -43.70 9.69
N HIS A 3 -3.76 -43.80 8.95
CA HIS A 3 -3.36 -42.78 7.98
C HIS A 3 -4.54 -42.41 7.05
N ARG A 4 -4.54 -41.15 6.60
CA ARG A 4 -5.53 -40.58 5.69
C ARG A 4 -5.55 -41.35 4.36
N LYS A 5 -6.74 -41.75 3.87
CA LYS A 5 -6.89 -42.65 2.71
C LYS A 5 -6.48 -42.04 1.36
N PHE A 6 -6.78 -40.76 1.12
CA PHE A 6 -6.44 -40.04 -0.12
C PHE A 6 -5.89 -38.68 0.23
N GLU A 7 -4.84 -38.22 -0.44
CA GLU A 7 -4.28 -36.88 -0.27
C GLU A 7 -5.29 -35.78 -0.62
N HIS A 8 -5.15 -34.61 -0.01
CA HIS A 8 -5.89 -33.42 -0.40
C HIS A 8 -5.09 -32.19 0.02
N PRO A 9 -5.12 -31.11 -0.78
CA PRO A 9 -4.43 -29.87 -0.47
C PRO A 9 -4.89 -29.27 0.86
N ARG A 10 -3.99 -28.57 1.55
CA ARG A 10 -4.35 -27.96 2.83
C ARG A 10 -5.37 -26.83 2.62
N HIS A 11 -6.35 -26.71 3.52
CA HIS A 11 -7.30 -25.60 3.47
C HIS A 11 -6.66 -24.29 3.95
N GLY A 12 -6.56 -23.32 3.03
CA GLY A 12 -6.03 -21.98 3.26
C GLY A 12 -4.50 -21.91 3.31
N SER A 13 -3.97 -20.71 3.54
CA SER A 13 -2.53 -20.46 3.72
C SER A 13 -2.18 -20.26 5.20
N LEU A 14 -1.02 -20.80 5.64
CA LEU A 14 -0.54 -20.68 7.02
C LEU A 14 0.09 -19.30 7.29
N GLY A 15 0.51 -18.59 6.23
CA GLY A 15 1.16 -17.28 6.34
C GLY A 15 0.23 -16.15 6.83
N PHE A 16 -1.08 -16.39 6.87
CA PHE A 16 -2.09 -15.45 7.38
C PHE A 16 -2.55 -15.80 8.81
N LEU A 17 -1.83 -16.67 9.51
CA LEU A 17 -2.04 -16.92 10.94
C LEU A 17 -1.24 -15.90 11.77
N PRO A 18 -1.78 -15.43 12.91
CA PRO A 18 -3.12 -15.69 13.46
C PRO A 18 -4.23 -14.94 12.71
N ARG A 19 -5.37 -15.62 12.48
CA ARG A 19 -6.59 -15.02 11.89
C ARG A 19 -7.37 -14.23 12.94
N LYS A 20 -6.76 -13.14 13.42
CA LYS A 20 -7.38 -12.17 14.33
C LYS A 20 -7.63 -10.85 13.62
N ILE A 21 -8.51 -10.02 14.18
CA ILE A 21 -8.76 -8.66 13.69
C ILE A 21 -7.43 -7.87 13.74
N ALA A 22 -7.19 -7.06 12.70
CA ALA A 22 -6.02 -6.21 12.64
C ALA A 22 -6.05 -5.18 13.77
N SER A 23 -4.90 -4.94 14.41
CA SER A 23 -4.80 -3.96 15.51
C SER A 23 -4.92 -2.50 15.06
N ARG A 24 -4.82 -2.23 13.76
CA ARG A 24 -4.88 -0.89 13.18
C ARG A 24 -5.98 -0.86 12.12
N HIS A 25 -6.75 0.23 12.10
CA HIS A 25 -7.75 0.46 11.06
C HIS A 25 -7.13 0.76 9.69
N ARG A 26 -5.93 1.37 9.68
CA ARG A 26 -5.18 1.69 8.45
C ARG A 26 -4.09 0.66 8.20
N GLY A 27 -3.83 0.37 6.93
CA GLY A 27 -2.72 -0.48 6.51
C GLY A 27 -1.38 0.10 6.96
N LYS A 28 -0.52 -0.73 7.55
CA LYS A 28 0.87 -0.36 7.88
C LYS A 28 1.80 -0.90 6.79
N VAL A 29 2.53 -0.01 6.13
CA VAL A 29 3.62 -0.39 5.21
C VAL A 29 4.76 -0.99 6.04
N LYS A 30 5.10 -2.27 5.77
CA LYS A 30 6.19 -2.98 6.47
C LYS A 30 7.54 -2.79 5.79
N ALA A 31 7.55 -2.61 4.47
CA ALA A 31 8.73 -2.38 3.67
C ALA A 31 8.39 -1.36 2.59
N PHE A 32 9.20 -0.30 2.52
CA PHE A 32 9.14 0.66 1.43
C PHE A 32 10.00 0.16 0.25
N PRO A 33 9.78 0.69 -0.97
CA PRO A 33 10.69 0.45 -2.10
C PRO A 33 12.13 0.75 -1.72
N LYS A 34 13.08 0.01 -2.33
CA LYS A 34 14.51 0.33 -2.18
C LYS A 34 14.80 1.69 -2.79
N ASP A 35 15.73 2.41 -2.17
CA ASP A 35 16.11 3.74 -2.59
C ASP A 35 17.12 3.69 -3.75
N ASP A 36 16.96 4.61 -4.70
CA ASP A 36 17.85 4.77 -5.86
C ASP A 36 18.44 6.19 -5.80
N PRO A 37 19.72 6.36 -5.41
CA PRO A 37 20.30 7.68 -5.12
C PRO A 37 20.41 8.59 -6.36
N ILE A 38 20.26 8.04 -7.57
CA ILE A 38 20.31 8.77 -8.83
C ILE A 38 18.99 9.51 -9.10
N LYS A 39 17.88 8.99 -8.58
CA LYS A 39 16.54 9.54 -8.86
C LYS A 39 16.22 10.69 -7.88
N PRO A 40 15.44 11.69 -8.29
CA PRO A 40 15.01 12.75 -7.39
C PRO A 40 14.16 12.19 -6.25
N CYS A 41 14.18 12.89 -5.12
CA CYS A 41 13.37 12.55 -3.95
C CYS A 41 11.88 12.54 -4.33
N ARG A 42 11.18 11.46 -3.96
CA ARG A 42 9.75 11.27 -4.23
C ARG A 42 9.05 10.65 -3.03
N LEU A 43 7.81 11.03 -2.80
CA LEU A 43 6.96 10.40 -1.80
C LEU A 43 6.63 8.97 -2.24
N THR A 44 6.71 8.04 -1.31
CA THR A 44 6.59 6.59 -1.59
C THR A 44 5.20 6.03 -1.35
N ALA A 45 4.37 6.73 -0.57
CA ALA A 45 3.04 6.27 -0.21
C ALA A 45 2.05 7.44 -0.14
N PHE A 46 0.78 7.13 -0.37
CA PHE A 46 -0.34 8.06 -0.28
C PHE A 46 -1.50 7.41 0.48
N LEU A 47 -2.36 8.21 1.11
CA LEU A 47 -3.56 7.74 1.79
C LEU A 47 -4.79 7.97 0.90
N GLY A 48 -5.58 6.92 0.67
CA GLY A 48 -6.83 7.01 -0.06
C GLY A 48 -7.96 6.25 0.62
N TYR A 49 -9.19 6.63 0.29
CA TYR A 49 -10.42 6.03 0.78
C TYR A 49 -11.17 5.36 -0.36
N LYS A 50 -11.69 4.14 -0.13
CA LYS A 50 -12.44 3.41 -1.15
C LYS A 50 -13.81 4.07 -1.33
N ALA A 51 -14.06 4.68 -2.48
CA ALA A 51 -15.33 5.33 -2.80
C ALA A 51 -16.32 4.36 -3.47
N GLY A 52 -15.84 3.48 -4.35
CA GLY A 52 -16.72 2.55 -5.06
C GLY A 52 -15.99 1.62 -6.03
N MET A 53 -16.78 0.90 -6.82
CA MET A 53 -16.31 0.03 -7.90
C MET A 53 -17.22 0.19 -9.11
N THR A 54 -16.62 0.24 -10.29
CA THR A 54 -17.32 0.32 -11.58
C THR A 54 -16.66 -0.65 -12.57
N HIS A 55 -17.23 -0.77 -13.76
CA HIS A 55 -16.58 -1.47 -14.88
C HIS A 55 -16.20 -0.44 -15.94
N ILE A 56 -15.06 -0.66 -16.61
CA ILE A 56 -14.60 0.15 -17.73
C ILE A 56 -14.48 -0.76 -18.94
N VAL A 57 -14.94 -0.26 -20.09
CA VAL A 57 -14.67 -0.88 -21.39
C VAL A 57 -13.36 -0.29 -21.89
N ARG A 58 -12.34 -1.13 -22.10
CA ARG A 58 -11.08 -0.70 -22.71
C ARG A 58 -10.69 -1.61 -23.86
N GLU A 59 -10.00 -1.06 -24.85
CA GLU A 59 -9.33 -1.85 -25.87
C GLU A 59 -8.06 -2.47 -25.27
N VAL A 60 -7.84 -3.77 -25.52
CA VAL A 60 -6.69 -4.50 -24.97
C VAL A 60 -5.53 -4.55 -25.97
N GLU A 61 -4.43 -3.89 -25.61
CA GLU A 61 -3.15 -3.93 -26.34
C GLU A 61 -2.15 -4.89 -25.66
N LYS A 62 -2.19 -6.19 -25.99
CA LYS A 62 -1.30 -7.20 -25.35
C LYS A 62 -0.77 -8.27 -26.33
N PRO A 63 0.37 -8.04 -27.04
CA PRO A 63 0.95 -8.92 -28.08
C PRO A 63 0.87 -10.41 -27.73
N GLY A 64 0.27 -11.24 -28.59
CA GLY A 64 0.07 -12.69 -28.40
C GLY A 64 -1.23 -13.12 -27.71
N SER A 65 -2.12 -12.20 -27.30
CA SER A 65 -3.39 -12.57 -26.64
C SER A 65 -4.58 -12.71 -27.61
N LYS A 66 -5.53 -13.63 -27.34
CA LYS A 66 -6.77 -13.76 -28.15
C LYS A 66 -7.68 -12.52 -28.10
N LEU A 67 -7.45 -11.64 -27.12
CA LEU A 67 -8.24 -10.44 -26.80
C LEU A 67 -7.65 -9.17 -27.40
N HIS A 68 -6.66 -9.30 -28.28
CA HIS A 68 -6.05 -8.18 -28.96
C HIS A 68 -6.98 -7.32 -29.78
N LYS A 69 -6.86 -6.00 -29.61
CA LYS A 69 -7.67 -5.00 -30.35
C LYS A 69 -9.17 -5.27 -30.23
N LYS A 70 -9.56 -5.86 -29.10
CA LYS A 70 -10.95 -6.11 -28.74
C LYS A 70 -11.26 -5.35 -27.46
N GLU A 71 -12.50 -4.92 -27.38
CA GLU A 71 -13.06 -4.31 -26.18
C GLU A 71 -13.26 -5.39 -25.12
N THR A 72 -12.77 -5.12 -23.91
CA THR A 72 -12.99 -5.98 -22.74
C THR A 72 -13.49 -5.13 -21.58
N CYS A 73 -14.53 -5.62 -20.90
CA CYS A 73 -15.02 -5.02 -19.67
C CYS A 73 -14.16 -5.47 -18.49
N GLU A 74 -13.49 -4.53 -17.84
CA GLU A 74 -12.68 -4.78 -16.65
C GLU A 74 -13.24 -4.08 -15.42
N ALA A 75 -13.20 -4.76 -14.28
CA ALA A 75 -13.62 -4.18 -13.01
C ALA A 75 -12.54 -3.23 -12.46
N VAL A 76 -12.95 -2.02 -12.06
CA VAL A 76 -12.06 -0.98 -11.54
C VAL A 76 -12.55 -0.48 -10.18
N THR A 77 -11.62 -0.27 -9.26
CA THR A 77 -11.88 0.33 -7.94
C THR A 77 -11.56 1.82 -7.96
N ILE A 78 -12.52 2.65 -7.55
CA ILE A 78 -12.34 4.10 -7.42
C ILE A 78 -11.89 4.41 -5.99
N ILE A 79 -10.76 5.10 -5.87
CA ILE A 79 -10.17 5.52 -4.60
C ILE A 79 -10.15 7.06 -4.58
N GLU A 80 -10.80 7.66 -3.59
CA GLU A 80 -10.73 9.10 -3.33
C GLU A 80 -9.46 9.42 -2.53
N THR A 81 -8.73 10.42 -3.00
CA THR A 81 -7.42 10.82 -2.48
C THR A 81 -7.40 12.32 -2.21
N PRO A 82 -7.85 12.76 -1.01
CA PRO A 82 -7.78 14.18 -0.66
C PRO A 82 -6.31 14.64 -0.53
N PRO A 83 -6.00 15.93 -0.78
CA PRO A 83 -4.65 16.45 -0.66
C PRO A 83 -4.12 16.31 0.77
N ILE A 84 -2.90 15.79 0.92
CA ILE A 84 -2.27 15.55 2.23
C ILE A 84 -1.32 16.70 2.54
N VAL A 85 -1.39 17.21 3.78
CA VAL A 85 -0.45 18.21 4.30
C VAL A 85 0.66 17.52 5.08
N GLY A 86 1.93 17.78 4.72
CA GLY A 86 3.10 17.29 5.45
C GLY A 86 3.32 18.09 6.73
N ALA A 87 3.14 17.45 7.90
CA ALA A 87 3.23 18.12 9.20
C ALA A 87 4.62 18.02 9.87
N GLY A 88 5.48 17.11 9.41
CA GLY A 88 6.79 16.90 10.03
C GLY A 88 7.62 15.85 9.29
N ALA A 89 8.89 15.78 9.67
CA ALA A 89 9.87 14.83 9.17
C ALA A 89 10.36 13.93 10.31
N LEU A 90 10.58 12.65 9.99
CA LEU A 90 11.14 11.65 10.90
C LEU A 90 12.39 11.06 10.26
N ASP A 91 13.50 11.12 10.98
CA ASP A 91 14.78 10.58 10.53
C ASP A 91 15.05 9.23 11.20
N TYR A 92 15.48 8.26 10.40
CA TYR A 92 15.81 6.91 10.86
C TYR A 92 17.30 6.65 10.75
N SER A 93 17.92 6.19 11.84
CA SER A 93 19.29 5.70 11.86
C SER A 93 19.32 4.17 11.87
N LEU A 94 20.34 3.60 11.23
CA LEU A 94 20.62 2.17 11.27
C LEU A 94 21.45 1.85 12.51
N THR A 95 20.95 0.95 13.35
CA THR A 95 21.68 0.44 14.50
C THR A 95 22.28 -0.93 14.17
N CYS A 96 23.37 -1.33 14.84
CA CYS A 96 24.06 -2.62 14.63
C CYS A 96 23.15 -3.87 14.72
N ARG A 97 21.94 -3.74 15.27
CA ARG A 97 20.94 -4.82 15.39
C ARG A 97 20.02 -4.97 14.17
N LEU A 98 20.38 -4.40 13.00
CA LEU A 98 19.56 -4.37 11.78
C LEU A 98 18.17 -3.72 11.98
N SER A 99 17.93 -3.07 13.10
CA SER A 99 16.73 -2.30 13.39
C SER A 99 16.96 -0.83 13.04
N ARG A 100 15.96 -0.21 12.41
CA ARG A 100 15.91 1.24 12.22
C ARG A 100 15.30 1.86 13.46
N VAL A 101 16.02 2.79 14.08
CA VAL A 101 15.55 3.55 15.24
C VAL A 101 15.27 4.97 14.79
N VAL A 102 14.23 5.59 15.34
CA VAL A 102 13.96 7.01 15.10
C VAL A 102 15.04 7.81 15.82
N PHE A 103 15.81 8.58 15.06
CA PHE A 103 16.91 9.40 15.58
C PHE A 103 16.42 10.80 15.98
N GLY A 104 15.54 11.38 15.17
CA GLY A 104 14.97 12.71 15.39
C GLY A 104 13.59 12.85 14.78
N SER A 105 12.79 13.73 15.37
CA SER A 105 11.48 14.11 14.83
C SER A 105 11.38 15.64 14.81
N ASN A 106 11.24 16.21 13.62
CA ASN A 106 11.07 17.63 13.42
C ASN A 106 9.62 17.90 13.02
N TRP A 107 8.91 18.69 13.82
CA TRP A 107 7.51 19.01 13.60
C TRP A 107 7.36 20.48 13.23
N LEU A 108 6.49 20.75 12.26
CA LEU A 108 6.06 22.12 11.99
C LEU A 108 5.27 22.63 13.19
N ARG A 109 5.65 23.79 13.71
CA ARG A 109 4.91 24.47 14.77
C ARG A 109 3.64 25.05 14.18
N LEU A 110 2.52 24.35 14.35
CA LEU A 110 1.21 24.86 13.97
C LEU A 110 0.79 25.93 14.99
N GLY A 111 1.05 27.19 14.67
CA GLY A 111 0.66 28.34 15.48
C GLY A 111 0.82 29.66 14.74
N GLN A 112 -0.30 30.33 14.52
CA GLN A 112 -0.54 31.63 13.87
C GLN A 112 -0.67 31.63 12.33
N ASN A 113 -1.87 31.29 11.86
CA ASN A 113 -2.55 32.07 10.83
C ASN A 113 -4.02 32.21 11.24
N SER A 114 -4.26 33.08 12.22
CA SER A 114 -5.57 33.68 12.45
C SER A 114 -5.78 34.74 11.36
N GLY A 115 -6.70 34.47 10.44
CA GLY A 115 -7.37 35.48 9.62
C GLY A 115 -6.50 36.32 8.68
N ARG A 116 -6.52 35.98 7.39
CA ARG A 116 -6.74 36.94 6.30
C ARG A 116 -7.17 36.15 5.07
N THR A 117 -8.29 36.63 4.53
CA THR A 117 -9.00 36.30 3.29
C THR A 117 -8.15 35.72 2.18
#